data_AF-A0A1X7M5C5-F1
#
_entry.id   AF-A0A1X7M5C5-F1
#
_cell.length_a   1.000
_cell.length_b   1.000
_cell.length_c   1.000
_cell.angle_alpha   90.00
_cell.angle_beta   90.00
_cell.angle_gamma   90.00
#
_symmetry.space_group_name_H-M   'P 1'
#
loop_
_entity.id
_entity.type
_entity.pdbx_description
1 polymer ?
#
loop_
_entity_poly.entity_id
_entity_poly.type
_entity_poly.pdbx_seq_one_letter_code
_entity_poly.pdbx_strand_id
1 'polypeptide(L)'
;MTTRSFHLDRRSKAFKGKGEPLGELPALSPLHVSRVAGRTGFRVLLRSYEHWLDETVAEMQALAQESATAGLDALLRCVRVPLASGATRHRLDWFLRGESHAVPYSRVESGFSRLPAPLRAYLQQCHSRGKELNALESVFRYAASQLAMYLEHGTVKVRRMDEA
;
A
#
# COMPACT_ATOMS: atom_id res chain seq x y z
N MET A 1 -11.81 -36.30 -34.55
CA MET A 1 -11.24 -35.42 -35.59
C MET A 1 -12.38 -34.68 -36.26
N THR A 2 -12.48 -33.36 -36.07
CA THR A 2 -12.61 -32.33 -37.13
C THR A 2 -12.97 -30.98 -36.51
N THR A 3 -12.17 -29.99 -36.86
CA THR A 3 -12.19 -28.56 -36.55
C THR A 3 -13.30 -27.80 -37.31
N ARG A 4 -13.51 -26.53 -36.91
CA ARG A 4 -14.13 -25.37 -37.60
C ARG A 4 -15.39 -24.87 -36.89
N SER A 5 -15.66 -23.58 -36.73
CA SER A 5 -14.95 -22.35 -37.13
C SER A 5 -15.67 -21.18 -36.41
N PHE A 6 -14.90 -20.26 -35.81
CA PHE A 6 -15.45 -19.02 -35.27
C PHE A 6 -15.83 -18.08 -36.43
N HIS A 7 -17.12 -17.88 -36.64
CA HIS A 7 -17.64 -16.85 -37.55
C HIS A 7 -17.92 -15.59 -36.73
N LEU A 8 -17.00 -14.63 -36.78
CA LEU A 8 -17.18 -13.28 -36.26
C LEU A 8 -18.18 -12.56 -37.17
N ASP A 9 -19.43 -12.48 -36.73
CA ASP A 9 -20.42 -11.67 -37.44
C ASP A 9 -20.38 -10.21 -36.98
N ARG A 10 -20.24 -9.37 -37.99
CA ARG A 10 -19.86 -7.96 -37.95
C ARG A 10 -21.12 -7.17 -38.26
N ARG A 11 -21.69 -6.48 -37.28
CA ARG A 11 -22.44 -5.19 -37.37
C ARG A 11 -23.55 -5.12 -36.32
N SER A 12 -23.54 -4.05 -35.53
CA SER A 12 -24.74 -3.31 -35.13
C SER A 12 -24.29 -1.93 -34.60
N LYS A 13 -24.29 -0.94 -35.49
CA LYS A 13 -25.25 0.19 -35.55
C LYS A 13 -24.90 1.32 -34.56
N ALA A 14 -24.50 2.43 -35.16
CA ALA A 14 -24.25 3.71 -34.50
C ALA A 14 -25.50 4.19 -33.75
N PHE A 15 -25.34 4.52 -32.47
CA PHE A 15 -26.36 5.24 -31.71
C PHE A 15 -26.07 6.74 -31.83
N LYS A 16 -26.90 7.42 -32.62
CA LYS A 16 -26.94 8.87 -32.77
C LYS A 16 -27.97 9.40 -31.77
N GLY A 17 -27.54 9.84 -30.60
CA GLY A 17 -28.37 10.54 -29.62
C GLY A 17 -27.88 11.97 -29.46
N LYS A 18 -28.63 12.94 -30.00
CA LYS A 18 -28.51 14.35 -29.62
C LYS A 18 -29.32 14.56 -28.35
N GLY A 19 -28.73 15.18 -27.33
CA GLY A 19 -29.41 15.61 -26.12
C GLY A 19 -28.46 16.35 -25.20
N GLU A 20 -28.48 17.68 -25.29
CA GLU A 20 -28.06 18.61 -24.22
C GLU A 20 -29.31 19.40 -23.81
N PRO A 21 -29.33 20.12 -22.68
CA PRO A 21 -28.82 19.77 -21.35
C PRO A 21 -29.86 20.16 -20.27
N LEU A 22 -30.07 19.39 -19.20
CA LEU A 22 -30.90 19.86 -18.07
C LEU A 22 -30.48 19.19 -16.76
N GLY A 23 -30.32 20.02 -15.73
CA GLY A 23 -30.53 19.62 -14.34
C GLY A 23 -29.27 19.39 -13.52
N GLU A 24 -28.89 20.45 -12.80
CA GLU A 24 -28.60 20.46 -11.36
C GLU A 24 -27.69 19.36 -10.74
N LEU A 25 -26.55 19.85 -10.25
CA LEU A 25 -25.68 19.34 -9.17
C LEU A 25 -25.06 17.93 -9.32
N PRO A 26 -23.73 17.85 -9.17
CA PRO A 26 -23.13 16.66 -8.54
C PRO A 26 -22.18 17.09 -7.41
N ALA A 27 -22.45 16.79 -6.14
CA ALA A 27 -22.30 15.46 -5.52
C ALA A 27 -21.02 14.78 -6.02
N LEU A 28 -20.03 14.68 -5.11
CA LEU A 28 -18.77 13.94 -5.22
C LEU A 28 -18.76 12.95 -6.39
N SER A 29 -18.21 13.38 -7.52
CA SER A 29 -18.18 12.54 -8.72
C SER A 29 -17.37 11.27 -8.42
N PRO A 30 -17.91 10.06 -8.66
CA PRO A 30 -17.07 8.87 -8.70
C PRO A 30 -16.05 9.11 -9.81
N LEU A 31 -14.76 9.01 -9.49
CA LEU A 31 -13.67 9.10 -10.47
C LEU A 31 -14.00 8.17 -11.64
N HIS A 32 -14.46 8.76 -12.74
CA HIS A 32 -14.83 8.04 -13.95
C HIS A 32 -13.51 7.55 -14.57
N VAL A 33 -13.07 6.36 -14.15
CA VAL A 33 -11.82 5.71 -14.56
C VAL A 33 -11.70 5.63 -16.10
N SER A 34 -12.83 5.68 -16.81
CA SER A 34 -12.91 5.69 -18.28
C SER A 34 -12.46 7.00 -18.97
N ARG A 35 -12.31 8.12 -18.25
CA ARG A 35 -11.75 9.39 -18.80
C ARG A 35 -10.29 9.63 -18.42
N VAL A 36 -9.69 8.73 -17.64
CA VAL A 36 -8.30 8.79 -17.13
C VAL A 36 -7.35 8.00 -18.06
N ALA A 37 -7.72 7.83 -19.33
CA ALA A 37 -6.90 7.10 -20.30
C ALA A 37 -5.77 8.00 -20.85
N GLY A 38 -4.68 8.14 -20.10
CA GLY A 38 -3.47 8.84 -20.57
C GLY A 38 -2.46 9.15 -19.47
N ARG A 39 -1.29 9.67 -19.86
CA ARG A 39 -0.17 10.02 -18.95
C ARG A 39 -0.58 10.94 -17.81
N THR A 40 -1.53 11.87 -18.04
CA THR A 40 -2.06 12.76 -16.99
C THR A 40 -2.78 11.97 -15.89
N GLY A 41 -3.53 10.94 -16.25
CA GLY A 41 -4.21 10.07 -15.31
C GLY A 41 -3.26 9.32 -14.39
N PHE A 42 -2.22 8.74 -14.97
CA PHE A 42 -1.17 8.06 -14.22
C PHE A 42 -0.39 9.01 -13.30
N ARG A 43 -0.20 10.28 -13.68
CA ARG A 43 0.40 11.28 -12.78
C ARG A 43 -0.47 11.59 -11.57
N VAL A 44 -1.79 11.65 -11.74
CA VAL A 44 -2.72 11.85 -10.61
C VAL A 44 -2.67 10.65 -9.68
N LEU A 45 -2.73 9.43 -10.23
CA LEU A 45 -2.61 8.20 -9.43
C LEU A 45 -1.27 8.13 -8.69
N LEU A 46 -0.16 8.50 -9.35
CA LEU A 46 1.15 8.55 -8.71
C LEU A 46 1.13 9.44 -7.47
N ARG A 47 0.63 10.67 -7.60
CA ARG A 47 0.52 11.60 -6.46
C ARG A 47 -0.38 11.04 -5.34
N SER A 48 -1.47 10.35 -5.69
CA SER A 48 -2.32 9.71 -4.69
C SER A 48 -1.59 8.61 -3.92
N TYR A 49 -0.83 7.76 -4.61
CA TYR A 49 -0.05 6.71 -3.94
C TYR A 49 1.12 7.27 -3.13
N GLU A 50 1.78 8.33 -3.59
CA GLU A 50 2.80 9.04 -2.83
C GLU A 50 2.19 9.64 -1.55
N HIS A 51 1.03 10.30 -1.67
CA HIS A 51 0.33 10.85 -0.52
C HIS A 51 -0.09 9.77 0.49
N TRP A 52 -0.68 8.66 0.06
CA TRP A 52 -1.03 7.56 0.95
C TRP A 52 0.19 6.88 1.57
N LEU A 53 1.32 6.85 0.86
CA LEU A 53 2.59 6.39 1.40
C LEU A 53 3.06 7.32 2.53
N ASP A 54 3.00 8.63 2.32
CA ASP A 54 3.37 9.62 3.35
C ASP A 54 2.47 9.53 4.58
N GLU A 55 1.15 9.40 4.40
CA GLU A 55 0.20 9.18 5.49
C GLU A 55 0.49 7.89 6.25
N THR A 56 0.75 6.79 5.53
CA THR A 56 1.12 5.51 6.14
C THR A 56 2.40 5.64 6.97
N VAL A 57 3.42 6.34 6.45
CA VAL A 57 4.67 6.57 7.17
C VAL A 57 4.44 7.46 8.41
N ALA A 58 3.58 8.47 8.33
CA ALA A 58 3.21 9.30 9.47
C ALA A 58 2.53 8.45 10.56
N GLU A 59 1.60 7.57 10.19
CA GLU A 59 0.97 6.63 11.15
C GLU A 59 1.98 5.65 11.75
N MET A 60 2.94 5.15 10.96
CA MET A 60 4.03 4.32 11.48
C MET A 60 4.87 5.06 12.51
N GLN A 61 5.19 6.33 12.26
CA GLN A 61 5.93 7.16 13.21
C GLN A 61 5.12 7.43 14.48
N ALA A 62 3.81 7.68 14.35
CA ALA A 62 2.92 7.86 15.49
C ALA A 62 2.86 6.60 16.36
N LEU A 63 2.67 5.42 15.78
CA LEU A 63 2.65 4.14 16.52
C LEU A 63 4.00 3.85 17.19
N ALA A 64 5.11 4.12 16.50
CA ALA A 64 6.44 3.99 17.09
C ALA A 64 6.61 4.93 18.30
N GLN A 65 6.19 6.19 18.17
CA GLN A 65 6.25 7.17 19.25
C GLN A 65 5.38 6.76 20.44
N GLU A 66 4.14 6.33 20.20
CA GLU A 66 3.23 5.83 21.23
C GLU A 66 3.87 4.67 22.00
N SER A 67 4.41 3.69 21.29
CA SER A 67 5.08 2.54 21.90
C SER A 67 6.31 2.94 22.73
N ALA A 68 7.07 3.95 22.30
CA ALA A 68 8.22 4.46 23.03
C ALA A 68 7.79 5.18 24.31
N THR A 69 6.70 5.96 24.26
CA THR A 69 6.16 6.69 25.41
C THR A 69 5.49 5.79 26.44
N ALA A 70 5.03 4.60 26.04
CA ALA A 70 4.43 3.62 26.94
C ALA A 70 5.42 3.06 27.99
N GLY A 71 6.73 3.27 27.82
CA GLY A 71 7.75 2.92 28.82
C GLY A 71 8.00 1.42 28.99
N LEU A 72 7.50 0.60 28.06
CA LEU A 72 7.65 -0.86 28.07
C LEU A 72 9.09 -1.29 27.72
N ASP A 73 9.43 -2.53 28.04
CA ASP A 73 10.72 -3.12 27.65
C ASP A 73 10.76 -3.50 26.17
N ALA A 74 9.60 -3.64 25.52
CA ALA A 74 9.48 -3.84 24.08
C ALA A 74 8.88 -2.59 23.44
N LEU A 75 9.50 -2.13 22.36
CA LEU A 75 9.08 -0.94 21.64
C LEU A 75 9.16 -1.14 20.12
N LEU A 76 8.28 -0.48 19.39
CA LEU A 76 8.30 -0.42 17.94
C LEU A 76 9.13 0.78 17.50
N ARG A 77 9.93 0.58 16.44
CA ARG A 77 10.67 1.68 15.80
C ARG A 77 10.35 1.71 14.32
N CYS A 78 10.09 2.91 13.81
CA CYS A 78 10.03 3.15 12.37
C CYS A 78 11.45 3.34 11.84
N VAL A 79 12.00 2.30 11.20
CA VAL A 79 13.34 2.30 10.62
C VAL A 79 13.29 2.62 9.13
N ARG A 80 14.34 3.28 8.66
CA ARG A 80 14.57 3.55 7.23
C ARG A 80 15.54 2.52 6.67
N VAL A 81 15.11 1.79 5.65
CA VAL A 81 15.89 0.75 4.99
C VAL A 81 16.18 1.20 3.55
N PRO A 82 17.45 1.45 3.20
CA PRO A 82 17.80 1.77 1.81
C PRO A 82 17.59 0.53 0.93
N LEU A 83 16.97 0.73 -0.23
CA LEU A 83 16.80 -0.31 -1.25
C LEU A 83 17.87 -0.18 -2.33
N ALA A 84 18.18 -1.29 -3.00
CA ALA A 84 19.12 -1.32 -4.13
C ALA A 84 18.70 -0.39 -5.30
N SER A 85 17.42 -0.02 -5.37
CA SER A 85 16.91 0.94 -6.35
C SER A 85 17.20 2.41 -6.00
N GLY A 86 17.88 2.69 -4.89
CA GLY A 86 18.08 4.05 -4.35
C GLY A 86 16.86 4.60 -3.58
N ALA A 87 15.73 3.89 -3.59
CA ALA A 87 14.55 4.25 -2.83
C ALA A 87 14.73 3.93 -1.34
N THR A 88 14.02 4.66 -0.47
CA THR A 88 13.97 4.36 0.96
C THR A 88 12.68 3.65 1.29
N ARG A 89 12.78 2.53 2.01
CA ARG A 89 11.64 1.82 2.60
C ARG A 89 11.52 2.17 4.07
N HIS A 90 10.30 2.43 4.52
CA HIS A 90 10.00 2.54 5.94
C HIS A 90 9.49 1.19 6.47
N ARG A 91 9.89 0.82 7.69
CA ARG A 91 9.45 -0.42 8.31
C ARG A 91 9.30 -0.24 9.81
N LEU A 92 8.23 -0.80 10.36
CA LEU A 92 8.05 -0.99 11.79
C LEU A 92 8.64 -2.31 12.21
N ASP A 93 9.66 -2.25 13.06
CA ASP A 93 10.32 -3.41 13.64
C ASP A 93 10.31 -3.32 15.17
N TRP A 94 10.31 -4.49 15.81
CA TRP A 94 10.32 -4.61 17.27
C TRP A 94 11.74 -4.56 17.80
N PHE A 95 11.92 -3.88 18.93
CA PHE A 95 13.17 -3.80 19.67
C PHE A 95 12.90 -4.08 21.15
N LEU A 96 13.83 -4.76 21.79
CA LEU A 96 13.85 -4.90 23.25
C LEU A 96 14.83 -3.89 23.85
N ARG A 97 14.53 -3.43 25.07
CA ARG A 97 15.38 -2.50 25.81
C ARG A 97 16.77 -3.09 25.97
N GLY A 98 17.79 -2.32 25.58
CA GLY A 98 19.19 -2.75 25.59
C GLY A 98 19.62 -3.53 24.36
N GLU A 99 18.71 -3.90 23.46
CA GLU A 99 19.05 -4.54 22.18
C GLU A 99 19.14 -3.49 21.06
N SER A 100 20.25 -3.53 20.33
CA SER A 100 20.51 -2.63 19.20
C SER A 100 19.85 -3.10 17.89
N HIS A 101 19.48 -4.38 17.82
CA HIS A 101 18.95 -5.02 16.62
C HIS A 101 17.45 -5.27 16.73
N ALA A 102 16.79 -5.33 15.58
CA ALA A 102 15.41 -5.71 15.50
C ALA A 102 15.22 -7.18 15.92
N VAL A 103 14.18 -7.45 16.69
CA VAL A 103 13.82 -8.80 17.14
C VAL A 103 12.49 -9.23 16.52
N PRO A 104 12.28 -10.55 16.32
CA PRO A 104 10.98 -11.05 15.91
C PRO A 104 9.95 -10.86 17.03
N TYR A 105 8.68 -10.68 16.67
CA TYR A 105 7.62 -10.51 17.65
C TYR A 105 7.44 -11.72 18.58
N SER A 106 7.72 -12.94 18.11
CA SER A 106 7.71 -14.14 18.96
C SER A 106 8.65 -14.03 20.18
N ARG A 107 9.75 -13.28 20.05
CA ARG A 107 10.67 -13.00 21.16
C ARG A 107 10.12 -11.94 22.11
N VAL A 108 9.32 -10.99 21.62
CA VAL A 108 8.59 -10.03 22.46
C VAL A 108 7.48 -10.76 23.22
N GLU A 109 6.76 -11.65 22.54
CA GLU A 109 5.68 -12.45 23.08
C GLU A 109 6.15 -13.42 24.17
N SER A 110 7.35 -14.01 24.07
CA SER A 110 7.88 -14.87 25.14
C SER A 110 8.05 -14.14 26.48
N GLY A 111 8.22 -12.81 26.45
CA GLY A 111 8.24 -11.93 27.63
C GLY A 111 6.87 -11.68 28.28
N PHE A 112 5.77 -12.06 27.62
CA PHE A 112 4.40 -11.76 28.08
C PHE A 112 4.03 -12.40 29.41
N SER A 113 4.69 -13.50 29.79
CA SER A 113 4.49 -14.16 31.09
C SER A 113 4.67 -13.22 32.28
N ARG A 114 5.46 -12.15 32.12
CA ARG A 114 5.75 -11.14 33.16
C ARG A 114 4.85 -9.90 33.07
N LEU A 115 4.00 -9.81 32.04
CA LEU A 115 3.20 -8.61 31.76
C LEU A 115 1.73 -8.77 32.19
N PRO A 116 1.14 -7.74 32.83
CA PRO A 116 -0.31 -7.64 33.04
C PRO A 116 -1.10 -7.87 31.75
N ALA A 117 -2.27 -8.51 31.86
CA ALA A 117 -3.13 -8.83 30.72
C ALA A 117 -3.46 -7.63 29.80
N PRO A 118 -3.77 -6.42 30.33
CA PRO A 118 -4.05 -5.26 29.49
C PRO A 118 -2.87 -4.84 28.61
N LEU A 119 -1.63 -4.93 29.14
CA LEU A 119 -0.42 -4.60 28.38
C LEU A 119 -0.11 -5.64 27.30
N ARG A 120 -0.45 -6.92 27.55
CA ARG A 120 -0.36 -7.97 26.53
C ARG A 120 -1.29 -7.69 25.35
N ALA A 121 -2.55 -7.35 25.63
CA ALA A 121 -3.54 -7.02 24.61
C ALA A 121 -3.11 -5.79 23.79
N TYR A 122 -2.60 -4.75 24.45
CA TYR A 122 -2.03 -3.58 23.79
C TYR A 122 -0.87 -3.94 22.84
N LEU A 123 0.11 -4.73 23.30
CA LEU A 123 1.24 -5.14 22.46
C LEU A 123 0.82 -6.01 21.27
N GLN A 124 -0.21 -6.84 21.42
CA GLN A 124 -0.81 -7.59 20.31
C GLN A 124 -1.49 -6.67 19.30
N GLN A 125 -2.22 -5.66 19.76
CA GLN A 125 -2.83 -4.66 18.90
C GLN A 125 -1.76 -3.86 18.13
N CYS A 126 -0.71 -3.39 18.81
CA CYS A 126 0.43 -2.72 18.17
C CYS A 126 1.09 -3.62 17.12
N HIS A 127 1.21 -4.91 17.39
CA HIS A 127 1.78 -5.87 16.44
C HIS A 127 0.91 -6.05 15.19
N SER A 128 -0.41 -6.22 15.36
CA SER A 128 -1.35 -6.31 14.24
C SER A 128 -1.30 -5.04 13.39
N ARG A 129 -1.42 -3.87 14.05
CA ARG A 129 -1.38 -2.58 13.36
C ARG A 129 -0.05 -2.35 12.65
N GLY A 130 1.05 -2.70 13.28
CA GLY A 130 2.38 -2.60 12.67
C GLY A 130 2.54 -3.49 11.43
N LYS A 131 1.97 -4.70 11.44
CA LYS A 131 1.93 -5.59 10.25
C LYS A 131 1.12 -4.97 9.12
N GLU A 132 -0.06 -4.43 9.41
CA GLU A 132 -0.91 -3.76 8.43
C GLU A 132 -0.20 -2.57 7.79
N LEU A 133 0.37 -1.68 8.60
CA LEU A 133 1.09 -0.50 8.11
C LEU A 133 2.32 -0.88 7.27
N ASN A 134 3.07 -1.90 7.68
CA ASN A 134 4.18 -2.43 6.88
C ASN A 134 3.72 -2.99 5.53
N ALA A 135 2.55 -3.62 5.47
CA ALA A 135 1.97 -4.11 4.23
C ALA A 135 1.51 -2.96 3.33
N LEU A 136 0.80 -1.98 3.88
CA LEU A 136 0.35 -0.78 3.17
C LEU A 136 1.53 0.00 2.58
N GLU A 137 2.58 0.25 3.38
CA GLU A 137 3.82 0.89 2.92
C GLU A 137 4.36 0.17 1.68
N SER A 138 4.47 -1.16 1.75
CA SER A 138 5.06 -1.92 0.66
C SER A 138 4.20 -1.95 -0.60
N VAL A 139 2.87 -1.98 -0.44
CA VAL A 139 1.93 -1.89 -1.57
C VAL A 139 1.98 -0.51 -2.21
N PHE A 140 1.85 0.57 -1.43
CA PHE A 140 1.83 1.93 -1.96
C PHE A 140 3.16 2.34 -2.57
N ARG A 141 4.28 2.04 -1.91
CA ARG A 141 5.61 2.29 -2.47
C ARG A 141 5.83 1.51 -3.76
N TYR A 142 5.42 0.24 -3.82
CA TYR A 142 5.54 -0.55 -5.05
C TYR A 142 4.67 0.03 -6.17
N ALA A 143 3.41 0.37 -5.90
CA ALA A 143 2.51 1.01 -6.85
C ALA A 143 3.06 2.33 -7.38
N ALA A 144 3.50 3.23 -6.49
CA ALA A 144 4.15 4.49 -6.85
C ALA A 144 5.39 4.26 -7.72
N SER A 145 6.24 3.28 -7.37
CA SER A 145 7.43 2.93 -8.15
C SER A 145 7.07 2.43 -9.57
N GLN A 146 6.01 1.62 -9.72
CA GLN A 146 5.56 1.15 -11.03
C GLN A 146 5.02 2.29 -11.89
N LEU A 147 4.24 3.20 -11.27
CA LEU A 147 3.67 4.36 -11.96
C LEU A 147 4.75 5.35 -12.39
N ALA A 148 5.73 5.65 -11.53
CA ALA A 148 6.86 6.50 -11.85
C ALA A 148 7.65 5.94 -13.03
N MET A 149 7.99 4.64 -12.98
CA MET A 149 8.74 3.98 -14.04
C MET A 149 7.96 3.91 -15.38
N TYR A 150 6.64 3.71 -15.34
CA TYR A 150 5.82 3.80 -16.54
C TYR A 150 5.81 5.22 -17.12
N LEU A 151 5.71 6.24 -16.27
CA LEU A 151 5.71 7.64 -16.70
C LEU A 151 7.07 8.06 -17.28
N GLU A 152 8.18 7.59 -16.72
CA GLU A 152 9.54 7.91 -17.14
C GLU A 152 10.00 7.12 -18.36
N HIS A 153 9.77 5.80 -18.36
CA HIS A 153 10.36 4.87 -19.34
C HIS A 153 9.33 4.15 -20.21
N GLY A 154 8.02 4.35 -19.97
CA GLY A 154 6.96 3.66 -20.70
C GLY A 154 6.83 2.18 -20.38
N THR A 155 7.50 1.68 -19.34
CA THR A 155 7.56 0.25 -18.99
C THR A 155 7.22 0.01 -17.52
N VAL A 156 6.77 -1.21 -17.21
CA VAL A 156 6.40 -1.67 -15.86
C VAL A 156 7.17 -2.97 -15.56
N LYS A 157 7.60 -3.17 -14.31
CA LYS A 157 8.31 -4.37 -13.87
C LYS A 157 7.26 -5.43 -13.60
N VAL A 158 7.10 -6.34 -14.56
CA VAL A 158 6.27 -7.53 -14.38
C VAL A 158 7.03 -8.49 -13.47
N ARG A 159 6.52 -8.71 -12.25
CA ARG A 159 6.92 -9.89 -11.50
C ARG A 159 6.36 -11.09 -12.24
N ARG A 160 7.23 -11.93 -12.82
CA ARG A 160 6.84 -13.28 -13.23
C ARG A 160 6.37 -13.98 -11.96
N MET A 161 5.13 -14.43 -11.95
CA MET A 161 4.72 -15.46 -11.01
C MET A 161 5.29 -16.74 -11.61
N ASP A 162 6.40 -17.21 -11.06
CA ASP A 162 6.86 -18.54 -11.37
C ASP A 162 5.77 -19.49 -10.85
N GLU A 163 5.05 -20.13 -11.78
CA GLU A 163 4.08 -21.17 -11.48
C GLU A 163 4.84 -22.31 -10.78
N ALA A 164 4.57 -22.49 -9.49
CA ALA A 164 5.04 -23.61 -8.69
C ALA A 164 3.94 -24.68 -8.61
#